data_AF-A0A067QSY5-F1
#
_entry.id   AF-A0A067QSY5-F1
#
_cell.length_a   1.000
_cell.length_b   1.000
_cell.length_c   1.000
_cell.angle_alpha   90.00
_cell.angle_beta   90.00
_cell.angle_gamma   90.00
#
_symmetry.space_group_name_H-M   'P 1'
#
loop_
_entity.id
_entity.type
_entity.pdbx_description
1 polymer ?
#
loop_
_entity_poly.entity_id
_entity_poly.type
_entity_poly.pdbx_seq_one_letter_code
_entity_poly.pdbx_strand_id
1 'polypeptide(L)' 'MAGDAHVDESQLKGLSKYFNSVTATGRANVAKATYASVGLLILYFTLKPKKKPATK' A
#
# COMPACT_ATOMS: atom_id res chain seq x y z
N MET A 1 5.47 15.70 -21.12
CA MET A 1 5.82 14.68 -20.12
C MET A 1 7.11 15.15 -19.46
N ALA A 2 7.05 15.64 -18.22
CA ALA A 2 8.21 16.26 -17.59
C ALA A 2 9.25 15.20 -17.19
N GLY A 3 10.47 15.38 -17.70
CA GLY A 3 11.70 14.87 -17.12
C GLY A 3 11.92 13.37 -17.26
N ASP A 4 12.74 13.02 -18.25
CA ASP A 4 13.65 11.87 -18.22
C ASP A 4 14.70 12.10 -17.09
N ALA A 5 14.23 12.29 -15.87
CA ALA A 5 15.08 12.29 -14.69
C ALA A 5 15.42 10.83 -14.46
N HIS A 6 16.54 10.40 -15.02
CA HIS A 6 17.13 9.09 -14.80
C HIS A 6 17.24 8.86 -13.29
N VAL A 7 16.23 8.20 -12.72
CA VAL A 7 16.19 7.86 -11.28
C VAL A 7 17.23 6.80 -11.10
N ASP A 8 18.34 7.15 -10.45
CA ASP A 8 19.40 6.21 -10.19
C ASP A 8 18.92 5.18 -9.15
N GLU A 9 18.41 4.04 -9.65
CA GLU A 9 17.82 2.97 -8.84
C GLU A 9 18.82 2.38 -7.82
N SER A 10 20.12 2.64 -7.99
CA SER A 10 21.16 2.24 -7.02
C SER A 10 21.10 3.05 -5.71
N GLN A 11 20.53 4.26 -5.74
CA GLN A 11 20.30 5.11 -4.57
C GLN A 11 19.09 4.64 -3.77
N LEU A 12 18.11 4.00 -4.41
CA LEU A 12 16.93 3.45 -3.76
C LEU A 12 17.28 2.14 -3.06
N LYS A 13 17.44 2.22 -1.73
CA LYS A 13 17.77 1.07 -0.87
C LYS A 13 16.61 0.68 0.03
N GLY A 14 16.58 -0.59 0.43
CA GLY A 14 15.56 -1.12 1.35
C GLY A 14 14.13 -0.99 0.81
N LEU A 15 13.22 -0.53 1.68
CA LEU A 15 11.80 -0.39 1.35
C LEU A 15 11.53 0.62 0.23
N SER A 16 12.34 1.68 0.14
CA SER A 16 12.21 2.70 -0.91
C SER A 16 12.52 2.17 -2.31
N LYS A 17 13.24 1.04 -2.44
CA LYS A 17 13.41 0.37 -3.74
C LYS A 17 12.10 -0.21 -4.27
N TYR A 18 11.29 -0.75 -3.37
CA TYR A 18 10.05 -1.45 -3.72
C TYR A 18 8.83 -0.56 -3.63
N PHE A 19 8.82 0.44 -2.74
CA PHE A 19 7.71 1.35 -2.51
C PHE A 19 8.20 2.78 -2.67
N ASN A 20 8.22 3.27 -3.91
CA ASN A 20 8.52 4.65 -4.23
C ASN A 20 7.52 5.20 -5.27
N SER A 21 7.44 6.52 -5.40
CA SER A 21 6.56 7.20 -6.35
C SER A 21 7.19 7.44 -7.72
N VAL A 22 8.49 7.13 -7.87
CA VAL A 22 9.30 7.67 -8.97
C VAL A 22 9.49 6.64 -10.08
N THR A 23 9.76 5.37 -9.73
CA THR A 23 9.87 4.27 -10.69
C THR A 23 8.50 3.64 -10.97
N ALA A 24 8.32 3.07 -12.16
CA ALA A 24 7.08 2.37 -12.52
C ALA A 24 6.82 1.16 -11.60
N THR A 25 7.88 0.44 -11.21
CA THR A 25 7.82 -0.69 -10.28
C THR A 25 7.41 -0.26 -8.87
N GLY A 26 7.99 0.84 -8.37
CA GLY A 26 7.64 1.44 -7.09
C GLY A 26 6.16 1.84 -7.04
N ARG A 27 5.68 2.56 -8.06
CA ARG A 27 4.29 2.99 -8.16
C ARG A 27 3.32 1.82 -8.19
N ALA A 28 3.64 0.77 -8.96
CA ALA A 28 2.80 -0.42 -9.04
C ALA A 28 2.68 -1.14 -7.68
N ASN A 29 3.78 -1.24 -6.94
CA ASN A 29 3.77 -1.89 -5.63
C ASN A 29 3.02 -1.07 -4.58
N VAL A 30 3.18 0.25 -4.58
CA VAL A 30 2.37 1.14 -3.72
C VAL A 30 0.89 0.97 -4.01
N ALA A 31 0.48 0.96 -5.28
CA ALA A 31 -0.92 0.74 -5.64
C ALA A 31 -1.43 -0.64 -5.16
N LYS A 32 -0.65 -1.71 -5.36
CA LYS A 32 -1.00 -3.04 -4.86
C LYS A 32 -1.14 -3.05 -3.33
N ALA A 33 -0.23 -2.40 -2.62
CA ALA A 33 -0.30 -2.28 -1.16
C ALA A 33 -1.55 -1.52 -0.71
N THR A 34 -1.96 -0.48 -1.42
CA THR A 34 -3.21 0.25 -1.14
C THR A 34 -4.44 -0.63 -1.33
N TYR A 35 -4.53 -1.36 -2.43
CA TYR A 35 -5.67 -2.26 -2.64
C TYR A 35 -5.71 -3.40 -1.62
N ALA A 36 -4.55 -3.97 -1.30
CA ALA A 36 -4.44 -5.00 -0.28
C ALA A 36 -4.84 -4.47 1.10
N SER A 37 -4.38 -3.27 1.50
CA SER A 37 -4.71 -2.69 2.80
C SER A 37 -6.19 -2.36 2.92
N VAL A 38 -6.80 -1.77 1.89
CA VAL A 38 -8.23 -1.50 1.85
C VAL A 38 -9.03 -2.81 1.91
N GLY A 39 -8.65 -3.82 1.12
CA GLY A 39 -9.29 -5.14 1.16
C GLY A 39 -9.21 -5.79 2.54
N LEU A 40 -8.05 -5.73 3.19
CA LEU A 40 -7.86 -6.22 4.55
C LEU A 40 -8.67 -5.45 5.59
N LEU A 41 -8.79 -4.13 5.45
CA LEU A 41 -9.64 -3.32 6.33
C LEU A 41 -11.11 -3.71 6.18
N ILE A 42 -11.61 -3.83 4.95
CA ILE A 42 -12.99 -4.26 4.69
C ILE A 42 -13.23 -5.65 5.27
N LEU A 43 -12.33 -6.59 5.00
CA LEU A 43 -12.41 -7.94 5.54
C LEU A 43 -12.38 -7.94 7.07
N TYR A 44 -11.50 -7.15 7.68
CA TYR A 44 -11.43 -6.99 9.13
C TYR A 44 -12.75 -6.47 9.68
N PHE A 45 -13.33 -5.40 9.12
CA PHE A 45 -14.62 -4.87 9.60
C PHE A 45 -15.80 -5.82 9.35
N THR A 46 -15.72 -6.64 8.31
CA THR A 46 -16.74 -7.63 7.98
C THR A 46 -16.67 -8.84 8.92
N LEU A 47 -15.47 -9.34 9.19
CA LEU A 47 -15.23 -10.49 10.07
C LEU A 47 -15.19 -10.11 11.55
N LYS A 48 -14.98 -8.83 11.90
CA LYS A 48 -14.95 -8.36 13.29
C LYS A 48 -16.34 -8.60 13.88
N PRO A 49 -16.48 -9.54 14.84
CA PRO A 49 -17.77 -9.83 15.42
C PRO A 49 -18.28 -8.59 16.13
N LYS A 50 -19.48 -8.11 15.74
CA LYS A 50 -20.20 -7.11 16.51
C LYS A 50 -20.48 -7.73 17.88
N LYS A 51 -19.75 -7.32 18.91
CA LYS A 51 -20.08 -7.68 20.29
C LYS A 51 -21.54 -7.29 20.48
N LYS A 52 -22.42 -8.27 20.75
CA LYS A 52 -23.80 -7.99 21.15
C LYS A 52 -23.71 -7.03 22.34
N PRO A 53 -24.42 -5.88 22.37
CA PRO A 53 -24.51 -5.11 23.58
C PRO A 53 -25.09 -6.05 24.64
N ALA A 54 -24.31 -6.29 25.70
CA ALA A 54 -24.75 -7.03 26.86
C ALA A 54 -25.90 -6.23 27.47
N THR A 55 -27.11 -6.51 27.00
CA THR A 55 -28.34 -5.96 27.55
C THR A 55 -28.56 -6.72 28.84
N LYS A 56 -28.56 -5.96 29.94
CA LYS A 56 -28.83 -6.43 31.30
C LYS A 56 -30.24 -6.99 31.41
#